data_AF-A0AAV6Q8M7-F1
#
_entry.id   AF-A0AAV6Q8M7-F1
#
_cell.length_a   1.000
_cell.length_b   1.000
_cell.length_c   1.000
_cell.angle_alpha   90.00
_cell.angle_beta   90.00
_cell.angle_gamma   90.00
#
_symmetry.space_group_name_H-M   'P 1'
#
loop_
_entity.id
_entity.type
_entity.pdbx_description
1 polymer ?
#
loop_
_entity_poly.entity_id
_entity_poly.type
_entity_poly.pdbx_seq_one_letter_code
_entity_poly.pdbx_strand_id
1 'polypeptide(L)'
;MLQLLTFLVEKLSLLSNFKLFDSSWLDGEGQGAQGAQQRPAQRAAPQRGDLLEVARTLFTHYGIYLGDNKVAHLIPDILPVLTGDKKLISSVITNQRLVLGCVYRCATVRVDTLDDFAYGCNVLVNSTDQTMKARALPNEDVAKRAEKLIGAVPYSLLWNNCEHFVTHCRYGHAASRQTEKFCECLKSIIRDQRSVIVTGLLGIISIISFGMAASTTLPTILIPFTLWMAG
;
A
#
# COMPACT_ATOMS: atom_id res chain seq x y z
N MET A 1 -0.82 10.65 33.90
CA MET A 1 -1.62 10.41 32.67
C MET A 1 -0.98 11.07 31.46
N LEU A 2 -0.79 12.40 31.44
CA LEU A 2 -0.20 13.10 30.27
C LEU A 2 1.29 12.75 30.04
N GLN A 3 2.08 12.59 31.11
CA GLN A 3 3.51 12.25 31.03
C GLN A 3 3.78 10.83 30.47
N LEU A 4 2.88 9.88 30.72
CA LEU A 4 3.00 8.51 30.21
C LEU A 4 2.67 8.46 28.72
N LEU A 5 1.67 9.25 28.30
CA LEU A 5 1.28 9.37 26.89
C LEU A 5 2.36 10.08 26.07
N THR A 6 2.96 11.16 26.60
CA THR A 6 4.10 11.82 25.94
C THR A 6 5.31 10.91 25.87
N PHE A 7 5.61 10.14 26.93
CA PHE A 7 6.69 9.15 26.92
C PHE A 7 6.47 8.01 25.90
N LEU A 8 5.23 7.54 25.77
CA LEU A 8 4.87 6.51 24.78
C LEU A 8 4.97 7.04 23.35
N VAL A 9 4.50 8.27 23.10
CA VAL A 9 4.59 8.94 21.79
C VAL A 9 6.04 9.23 21.42
N GLU A 10 6.87 9.64 22.37
CA GLU A 10 8.30 9.90 22.16
C GLU A 10 9.08 8.60 21.89
N LYS A 11 8.77 7.50 22.61
CA LYS A 11 9.36 6.17 22.37
C LYS A 11 8.86 5.51 21.07
N LEU A 12 7.59 5.71 20.70
CA LEU A 12 7.05 5.27 19.41
C LEU A 12 7.57 6.11 18.24
N SER A 13 7.84 7.40 18.47
CA SER A 13 8.53 8.27 17.49
C SER A 13 10.01 7.92 17.34
N LEU A 14 10.65 7.34 18.36
CA LEU A 14 11.98 6.74 18.20
C LEU A 14 11.90 5.42 17.44
N LEU A 15 10.76 4.70 17.53
CA LEU A 15 10.52 3.51 16.72
C LEU A 15 10.28 3.82 15.23
N SER A 16 9.83 5.03 14.87
CA SER A 16 9.69 5.44 13.46
C SER A 16 11.02 5.72 12.77
N ASN A 17 12.14 5.73 13.50
CA ASN A 17 13.49 5.78 12.93
C ASN A 17 14.12 4.39 12.74
N PHE A 18 13.37 3.31 12.99
CA PHE A 18 13.85 1.99 12.65
C PHE A 18 13.86 1.79 11.14
N LYS A 19 15.07 1.85 10.58
CA LYS A 19 15.52 1.13 9.38
C LYS A 19 15.33 -0.42 9.49
N LEU A 20 14.29 -0.89 10.17
CA LEU A 20 14.08 -2.31 10.47
C LEU A 20 13.18 -3.01 9.44
N PHE A 21 12.61 -2.24 8.51
CA PHE A 21 11.97 -2.76 7.29
C PHE A 21 12.83 -2.62 6.03
N ASP A 22 14.09 -2.20 6.16
CA ASP A 22 14.91 -1.76 5.03
C ASP A 22 15.91 -2.82 4.51
N SER A 23 15.77 -4.11 4.84
CA SER A 23 16.75 -5.11 4.36
C SER A 23 16.27 -6.56 4.20
N SER A 24 14.96 -6.84 4.17
CA SER A 24 14.47 -8.22 3.94
C SER A 24 13.59 -8.37 2.69
N TRP A 25 13.19 -7.26 2.06
CA TRP A 25 12.29 -7.29 0.90
C TRP A 25 13.02 -7.23 -0.46
N LEU A 26 14.36 -7.11 -0.46
CA LEU A 26 15.14 -6.88 -1.68
C LEU A 26 16.08 -8.02 -2.11
N ASP A 27 16.20 -9.10 -1.36
CA ASP A 27 17.08 -10.21 -1.76
C ASP A 27 16.27 -11.44 -2.18
N GLY A 28 16.02 -11.55 -3.48
CA GLY A 28 15.36 -12.69 -4.09
C GLY A 28 15.31 -12.60 -5.61
N GLU A 29 16.43 -12.99 -6.22
CA GLU A 29 16.66 -13.28 -7.66
C GLU A 29 16.99 -12.10 -8.59
N GLY A 30 18.27 -12.05 -8.99
CA GLY A 30 18.71 -11.25 -10.14
C GLY A 30 20.20 -10.94 -10.25
N GLN A 31 21.14 -11.81 -9.84
CA GLN A 31 22.55 -11.65 -10.25
C GLN A 31 22.81 -12.48 -11.53
N GLY A 32 23.10 -11.78 -12.63
CA GLY A 32 23.77 -12.38 -13.78
C GLY A 32 23.34 -11.87 -15.16
N ALA A 33 23.59 -10.60 -15.49
CA ALA A 33 23.98 -10.21 -16.86
C ALA A 33 24.54 -8.79 -16.86
N GLN A 34 25.73 -8.66 -17.41
CA GLN A 34 26.55 -7.47 -17.46
C GLN A 34 25.99 -6.42 -18.44
N GLY A 35 26.18 -5.15 -18.08
CA GLY A 35 26.45 -4.03 -18.99
C GLY A 35 25.80 -4.06 -20.38
N ALA A 36 24.54 -3.65 -20.47
CA ALA A 36 24.01 -3.04 -21.68
C ALA A 36 23.15 -1.84 -21.27
N GLN A 37 23.74 -0.66 -21.41
CA GLN A 37 23.05 0.62 -21.27
C GLN A 37 21.95 0.68 -22.33
N GLN A 38 20.75 0.24 -21.96
CA GLN A 38 19.58 0.38 -22.80
C GLN A 38 19.27 1.88 -22.87
N ARG A 39 19.50 2.46 -24.05
CA ARG A 39 19.03 3.79 -24.45
C ARG A 39 17.55 3.94 -24.05
N PRO A 40 17.08 5.14 -23.65
CA PRO A 40 15.67 5.33 -23.42
C PRO A 40 14.94 5.05 -24.74
N ALA A 41 14.30 3.88 -24.84
CA ALA A 41 13.27 3.66 -25.82
C ALA A 41 12.28 4.81 -25.62
N GLN A 42 12.03 5.58 -26.68
CA GLN A 42 11.01 6.63 -26.69
C GLN A 42 9.74 6.05 -26.08
N ARG A 43 9.42 6.47 -24.86
CA ARG A 43 8.23 5.98 -24.14
C ARG A 43 7.04 6.40 -24.96
N ALA A 44 6.36 5.44 -25.59
CA ALA A 44 5.11 5.70 -26.27
C ALA A 44 4.17 6.39 -25.28
N ALA A 45 3.54 7.47 -25.70
CA ALA A 45 2.57 8.17 -24.87
C ALA A 45 1.45 7.19 -24.47
N PRO A 46 1.01 7.22 -23.20
CA PRO A 46 -0.05 6.32 -22.74
C PRO A 46 -1.33 6.57 -23.54
N GLN A 47 -2.04 5.50 -23.86
CA GLN A 47 -3.33 5.53 -24.53
C GLN A 47 -4.44 5.49 -23.49
N ARG A 48 -5.57 6.14 -23.80
CA ARG A 48 -6.75 6.09 -22.94
C ARG A 48 -7.11 4.63 -22.65
N GLY A 49 -7.33 4.30 -21.38
CA GLY A 49 -7.57 2.93 -20.91
C GLY A 49 -6.31 2.17 -20.44
N ASP A 50 -5.12 2.71 -20.66
CA ASP A 50 -3.89 2.09 -20.18
C ASP A 50 -3.81 2.14 -18.65
N LEU A 51 -3.35 1.04 -18.07
CA LEU A 51 -3.00 0.95 -16.67
C LEU A 51 -1.60 1.53 -16.48
N LEU A 52 -1.49 2.44 -15.53
CA LEU A 52 -0.26 3.09 -15.15
C LEU A 52 0.20 2.59 -13.80
N GLU A 53 1.49 2.30 -13.71
CA GLU A 53 2.18 1.87 -12.50
C GLU A 53 3.32 2.82 -12.18
N VAL A 54 3.39 3.26 -10.93
CA VAL A 54 4.44 4.15 -10.44
C VAL A 54 4.99 3.61 -9.13
N ALA A 55 6.30 3.37 -9.10
CA ALA A 55 6.98 3.00 -7.86
C ALA A 55 7.06 4.21 -6.92
N ARG A 56 6.56 4.05 -5.68
CA ARG A 56 6.80 4.97 -4.56
C ARG A 56 7.81 4.36 -3.60
N THR A 57 8.24 5.15 -2.63
CA THR A 57 9.23 4.74 -1.63
C THR A 57 8.81 3.51 -0.82
N LEU A 58 7.51 3.34 -0.53
CA LEU A 58 7.00 2.29 0.36
C LEU A 58 5.99 1.33 -0.31
N PHE A 59 5.50 1.66 -1.50
CA PHE A 59 4.50 0.86 -2.20
C PHE A 59 4.50 1.21 -3.68
N THR A 60 3.85 0.38 -4.49
CA THR A 60 3.57 0.70 -5.89
C THR A 60 2.19 1.30 -5.99
N HIS A 61 2.08 2.46 -6.64
CA HIS A 61 0.84 3.17 -6.86
C HIS A 61 0.32 2.95 -8.28
N TYR A 62 -1.00 2.78 -8.42
CA TYR A 62 -1.63 2.44 -9.69
C TYR A 62 -2.70 3.46 -10.08
N GLY A 63 -2.88 3.64 -11.39
CA GLY A 63 -3.93 4.47 -11.98
C GLY A 63 -4.35 3.98 -13.37
N ILE A 64 -5.45 4.53 -13.89
CA ILE A 64 -5.91 4.33 -15.27
C ILE A 64 -5.80 5.66 -16.01
N TYR A 65 -5.12 5.66 -17.16
CA TYR A 65 -5.04 6.85 -18.01
C TYR A 65 -6.39 7.08 -18.71
N LEU A 66 -6.93 8.28 -18.58
CA LEU A 66 -8.22 8.66 -19.17
C LEU A 66 -8.07 9.42 -20.50
N GLY A 67 -6.84 9.66 -20.97
CA GLY A 67 -6.59 10.59 -22.07
C GLY A 67 -6.41 12.03 -21.57
N ASP A 68 -6.00 12.91 -22.47
CA ASP A 68 -5.87 14.37 -22.22
C ASP A 68 -5.10 14.74 -20.94
N ASN A 69 -3.99 14.05 -20.67
CA ASN A 69 -3.17 14.25 -19.48
C ASN A 69 -3.88 13.97 -18.13
N LYS A 70 -4.93 13.12 -18.13
CA LYS A 70 -5.72 12.79 -16.93
C LYS A 70 -5.52 11.35 -16.50
N VAL A 71 -5.40 11.12 -15.20
CA VAL A 71 -5.27 9.80 -14.59
C VAL A 71 -6.30 9.64 -13.48
N ALA A 72 -7.13 8.60 -13.56
CA ALA A 72 -7.97 8.17 -12.46
C ALA A 72 -7.19 7.23 -11.54
N HIS A 73 -7.16 7.52 -10.25
CA HIS A 73 -6.50 6.67 -9.26
C HIS A 73 -7.20 6.74 -7.91
N LEU A 74 -7.13 5.62 -7.19
CA LEU A 74 -7.68 5.49 -5.85
C LEU A 74 -6.63 5.88 -4.81
N ILE A 75 -6.98 6.79 -3.90
CA ILE A 75 -6.09 7.24 -2.83
C ILE A 75 -6.84 7.20 -1.49
N PRO A 76 -6.20 6.73 -0.40
CA PRO A 76 -6.73 6.91 0.95
C PRO A 76 -6.95 8.39 1.24
N ASP A 77 -8.20 8.76 1.49
CA ASP A 77 -8.58 10.14 1.67
C ASP A 77 -9.91 10.25 2.41
N ILE A 78 -9.86 10.93 3.55
CA ILE A 78 -11.01 11.17 4.43
C ILE A 78 -11.67 12.53 4.15
N LEU A 79 -11.01 13.47 3.47
CA LEU A 79 -11.53 14.83 3.33
C LEU A 79 -12.89 14.89 2.61
N PRO A 80 -13.15 14.13 1.53
CA PRO A 80 -14.46 14.13 0.88
C PRO A 80 -15.61 13.64 1.76
N VAL A 81 -15.30 12.93 2.86
CA VAL A 81 -16.28 12.51 3.87
C VAL A 81 -16.49 13.60 4.91
N LEU A 82 -15.47 14.40 5.22
CA LEU A 82 -15.50 15.41 6.28
C LEU A 82 -15.91 16.81 5.81
N THR A 83 -15.66 17.15 4.54
CA THR A 83 -15.94 18.48 3.99
C THR A 83 -16.39 18.40 2.54
N GLY A 84 -17.26 19.34 2.13
CA GLY A 84 -17.66 19.54 0.74
C GLY A 84 -16.79 20.56 -0.02
N ASP A 85 -15.77 21.13 0.63
CA ASP A 85 -14.92 22.14 0.00
C ASP A 85 -13.98 21.51 -1.04
N LYS A 86 -14.31 21.76 -2.31
CA LYS A 86 -13.56 21.27 -3.47
C LYS A 86 -12.08 21.69 -3.46
N LYS A 87 -11.76 22.88 -2.93
CA LYS A 87 -10.36 23.36 -2.89
C LYS A 87 -9.53 22.58 -1.87
N LEU A 88 -10.12 22.24 -0.73
CA LEU A 88 -9.45 21.42 0.28
C LEU A 88 -9.31 19.97 -0.19
N ILE A 89 -10.32 19.42 -0.86
CA ILE A 89 -10.25 18.07 -1.43
C ILE A 89 -9.18 17.98 -2.51
N SER A 90 -9.08 18.96 -3.41
CA SER A 90 -8.09 18.95 -4.49
C SER A 90 -6.66 19.24 -4.02
N SER A 91 -6.47 19.74 -2.81
CA SER A 91 -5.16 20.07 -2.24
C SER A 91 -4.19 18.89 -2.20
N VAL A 92 -2.90 19.22 -2.10
CA VAL A 92 -1.80 18.25 -2.02
C VAL A 92 -2.05 17.24 -0.90
N ILE A 93 -1.81 15.98 -1.22
CA ILE A 93 -2.04 14.87 -0.32
C ILE A 93 -0.84 14.72 0.60
N THR A 94 -1.06 14.91 1.90
CA THR A 94 -0.03 14.74 2.93
C THR A 94 -0.03 13.33 3.48
N ASN A 95 1.11 12.89 4.03
CA ASN A 95 1.20 11.58 4.71
C ASN A 95 0.17 11.44 5.84
N GLN A 96 -0.10 12.52 6.57
CA GLN A 96 -1.14 12.53 7.61
C GLN A 96 -2.52 12.24 7.03
N ARG A 97 -2.88 12.86 5.90
CA ARG A 97 -4.15 12.62 5.22
C ARG A 97 -4.29 11.18 4.73
N LEU A 98 -3.22 10.62 4.17
CA LEU A 98 -3.18 9.22 3.75
C LEU A 98 -3.37 8.27 4.92
N VAL A 99 -2.61 8.47 6.01
CA VAL A 99 -2.71 7.65 7.23
C VAL A 99 -4.12 7.75 7.81
N LEU A 100 -4.70 8.95 7.87
CA LEU A 100 -6.05 9.14 8.37
C LEU A 100 -7.08 8.43 7.47
N GLY A 101 -6.94 8.53 6.15
CA GLY A 101 -7.76 7.77 5.19
C GLY A 101 -7.68 6.25 5.42
N CYS A 102 -6.48 5.72 5.67
CA CYS A 102 -6.29 4.31 5.99
C CYS A 102 -6.95 3.91 7.33
N VAL A 103 -6.74 4.69 8.39
CA VAL A 103 -7.28 4.43 9.74
C VAL A 103 -8.81 4.42 9.71
N TYR A 104 -9.42 5.39 9.02
CA TYR A 104 -10.87 5.52 8.90
C TYR A 104 -11.47 4.72 7.75
N ARG A 105 -10.65 3.98 6.98
CA ARG A 105 -11.12 3.16 5.85
C ARG A 105 -11.89 3.97 4.81
N CYS A 106 -11.41 5.19 4.52
CA CYS A 106 -11.98 6.08 3.51
C CYS A 106 -10.97 6.31 2.38
N ALA A 107 -11.42 6.16 1.14
CA ALA A 107 -10.64 6.51 -0.03
C ALA A 107 -11.51 7.24 -1.05
N THR A 108 -10.82 7.87 -1.99
CA THR A 108 -11.45 8.58 -3.08
C THR A 108 -10.75 8.20 -4.38
N VAL A 109 -11.55 7.81 -5.37
CA VAL A 109 -11.10 7.76 -6.76
C VAL A 109 -11.17 9.18 -7.29
N ARG A 110 -10.02 9.80 -7.51
CA ARG A 110 -9.91 11.15 -8.05
C ARG A 110 -9.17 11.15 -9.38
N VAL A 111 -9.30 12.25 -10.10
CA VAL A 111 -8.64 12.48 -11.38
C VAL A 111 -7.63 13.59 -11.18
N ASP A 112 -6.35 13.24 -11.34
CA ASP A 112 -5.24 14.18 -11.29
C ASP A 112 -4.50 14.18 -12.64
N THR A 113 -3.54 15.10 -12.81
CA THR A 113 -2.72 15.15 -14.02
C THR A 113 -1.74 13.99 -14.06
N LEU A 114 -1.24 13.61 -15.25
CA LEU A 114 -0.21 12.56 -15.35
C LEU A 114 1.06 12.94 -14.56
N ASP A 115 1.42 14.22 -14.56
CA ASP A 115 2.60 14.73 -13.85
C ASP A 115 2.41 14.67 -12.33
N ASP A 116 1.24 15.07 -11.82
CA ASP A 116 0.91 14.96 -10.39
C ASP A 116 0.85 13.49 -9.95
N PHE A 117 0.27 12.63 -10.79
CA PHE A 117 0.24 11.19 -10.57
C PHE A 117 1.65 10.58 -10.62
N ALA A 118 2.52 11.01 -11.52
CA ALA A 118 3.88 10.50 -11.61
C ALA A 118 4.74 11.00 -10.43
N TYR A 119 4.54 12.23 -9.97
CA TYR A 119 5.32 12.88 -8.91
C TYR A 119 6.84 12.76 -9.14
N GLY A 120 7.27 12.96 -10.39
CA GLY A 120 8.68 12.83 -10.81
C GLY A 120 9.21 11.40 -10.91
N CYS A 121 8.40 10.38 -10.60
CA CYS A 121 8.77 8.98 -10.77
C CYS A 121 8.50 8.48 -12.20
N ASN A 122 9.17 7.40 -12.60
CA ASN A 122 8.92 6.76 -13.88
C ASN A 122 7.56 6.05 -13.90
N VAL A 123 6.78 6.25 -14.96
CA VAL A 123 5.50 5.60 -15.19
C VAL A 123 5.71 4.38 -16.09
N LEU A 124 5.30 3.21 -15.61
CA LEU A 124 5.22 1.98 -16.39
C LEU A 124 3.80 1.81 -16.91
N VAL A 125 3.67 1.39 -18.17
CA VAL A 125 2.38 1.23 -18.86
C VAL A 125 2.10 -0.24 -19.05
N ASN A 126 0.93 -0.71 -18.60
CA ASN A 126 0.43 -2.08 -18.78
C ASN A 126 1.40 -3.20 -18.32
N SER A 127 2.27 -2.91 -17.35
CA SER A 127 3.19 -3.88 -16.74
C SER A 127 2.45 -5.10 -16.17
N THR A 128 1.27 -4.87 -15.61
CA THR A 128 0.45 -5.90 -14.96
C THR A 128 -0.07 -6.96 -15.94
N ASP A 129 -0.18 -6.66 -17.24
CA ASP A 129 -0.68 -7.59 -18.26
C ASP A 129 0.20 -8.83 -18.42
N GLN A 130 1.50 -8.70 -18.15
CA GLN A 130 2.43 -9.84 -18.22
C GLN A 130 2.26 -10.78 -17.03
N THR A 131 1.80 -10.25 -15.90
CA THR A 131 1.66 -10.99 -14.64
C THR A 131 0.26 -11.54 -14.42
N MET A 132 -0.76 -10.89 -14.98
CA MET A 132 -2.15 -11.31 -14.84
C MET A 132 -2.47 -12.34 -15.91
N LYS A 133 -3.04 -13.47 -15.48
CA LYS A 133 -3.46 -14.56 -16.40
C LYS A 133 -4.73 -14.21 -17.18
N ALA A 134 -5.43 -13.13 -16.81
CA ALA A 134 -6.68 -12.72 -17.41
C ALA A 134 -6.46 -11.80 -18.62
N ARG A 135 -7.36 -11.90 -19.60
CA ARG A 135 -7.34 -11.04 -20.78
C ARG A 135 -7.78 -9.62 -20.41
N ALA A 136 -6.99 -8.62 -20.82
CA ALA A 136 -7.36 -7.21 -20.70
C ALA A 136 -8.63 -6.90 -21.52
N LEU A 137 -9.51 -6.09 -20.95
CA LEU A 137 -10.69 -5.54 -21.61
C LEU A 137 -10.28 -4.46 -22.63
N PRO A 138 -11.15 -4.11 -23.59
CA PRO A 138 -10.89 -3.00 -24.51
C PRO A 138 -10.62 -1.71 -23.76
N ASN A 139 -9.60 -0.97 -24.19
CA ASN A 139 -9.11 0.25 -23.55
C ASN A 139 -10.21 1.28 -23.24
N GLU A 140 -11.15 1.52 -24.17
CA GLU A 140 -12.27 2.43 -23.92
C GLU A 140 -13.23 1.95 -22.82
N ASP A 141 -13.43 0.64 -22.69
CA ASP A 141 -14.27 0.08 -21.63
C ASP A 141 -13.57 0.21 -20.27
N VAL A 142 -12.25 0.07 -20.23
CA VAL A 142 -11.42 0.28 -19.04
C VAL A 142 -11.54 1.73 -18.56
N ALA A 143 -11.37 2.69 -19.47
CA ALA A 143 -11.50 4.12 -19.16
C ALA A 143 -12.91 4.47 -18.65
N LYS A 144 -13.97 4.00 -19.33
CA LYS A 144 -15.36 4.20 -18.89
C LYS A 144 -15.65 3.61 -17.51
N ARG A 145 -15.06 2.44 -17.19
CA ARG A 145 -15.19 1.84 -15.86
C ARG A 145 -14.53 2.71 -14.80
N ALA A 146 -13.32 3.20 -15.06
CA ALA A 146 -12.61 4.09 -14.16
C ALA A 146 -13.39 5.39 -13.91
N GLU A 147 -13.97 5.99 -14.96
CA GLU A 147 -14.80 7.20 -14.86
C GLU A 147 -16.05 6.99 -14.00
N LYS A 148 -16.72 5.84 -14.11
CA LYS A 148 -17.90 5.49 -13.30
C LYS A 148 -17.60 5.34 -11.80
N LEU A 149 -16.35 5.06 -11.46
CA LEU A 149 -15.92 4.82 -10.09
C LEU A 149 -15.34 6.07 -9.40
N ILE A 150 -15.30 7.21 -10.10
CA ILE A 150 -14.86 8.50 -9.54
C ILE A 150 -15.77 8.89 -8.36
N GLY A 151 -15.16 9.20 -7.22
CA GLY A 151 -15.84 9.59 -5.99
C GLY A 151 -15.34 8.85 -4.76
N ALA A 152 -16.05 9.04 -3.65
CA ALA A 152 -15.74 8.42 -2.37
C ALA A 152 -16.10 6.93 -2.39
N VAL A 153 -15.19 6.09 -1.90
CA VAL A 153 -15.35 4.65 -1.80
C VAL A 153 -14.79 4.13 -0.47
N PRO A 154 -15.36 3.05 0.09
CA PRO A 154 -14.82 2.44 1.31
C PRO A 154 -13.43 1.85 1.03
N TYR A 155 -12.41 2.25 1.77
CA TYR A 155 -11.04 1.78 1.56
C TYR A 155 -10.70 0.57 2.41
N SER A 156 -9.91 -0.34 1.86
CA SER A 156 -9.26 -1.38 2.64
C SER A 156 -7.90 -1.68 2.04
N LEU A 157 -6.84 -1.60 2.86
CA LEU A 157 -5.48 -1.91 2.43
C LEU A 157 -5.37 -3.30 1.79
N LEU A 158 -6.12 -4.27 2.34
CA LEU A 158 -6.08 -5.66 1.90
C LEU A 158 -7.08 -5.97 0.79
N TRP A 159 -8.22 -5.27 0.72
CA TRP A 159 -9.35 -5.71 -0.13
C TRP A 159 -9.88 -4.67 -1.12
N ASN A 160 -9.57 -3.38 -0.93
CA ASN A 160 -10.01 -2.31 -1.81
C ASN A 160 -8.97 -1.18 -1.86
N ASN A 161 -7.81 -1.52 -2.43
CA ASN A 161 -6.69 -0.62 -2.64
C ASN A 161 -6.55 -0.20 -4.11
N CYS A 162 -5.52 0.59 -4.43
CA CYS A 162 -5.31 1.11 -5.78
C CYS A 162 -5.09 0.01 -6.83
N GLU A 163 -4.45 -1.10 -6.47
CA GLU A 163 -4.25 -2.25 -7.36
C GLU A 163 -5.57 -2.97 -7.67
N HIS A 164 -6.43 -3.18 -6.67
CA HIS A 164 -7.79 -3.73 -6.85
C HIS A 164 -8.63 -2.87 -7.79
N PHE A 165 -8.57 -1.55 -7.63
CA PHE A 165 -9.27 -0.60 -8.50
C PHE A 165 -8.87 -0.76 -9.97
N VAL A 166 -7.57 -0.71 -10.27
CA VAL A 166 -7.10 -0.77 -11.67
C VAL A 166 -7.31 -2.16 -12.28
N THR A 167 -7.17 -3.24 -11.51
CA THR A 167 -7.41 -4.60 -12.00
C THR A 167 -8.90 -4.85 -12.26
N HIS A 168 -9.78 -4.31 -11.42
CA HIS A 168 -11.22 -4.34 -11.66
C HIS A 168 -11.59 -3.59 -12.95
N CYS A 169 -10.99 -2.42 -13.19
CA CYS A 169 -11.19 -1.65 -14.42
C CYS A 169 -10.66 -2.40 -15.65
N ARG A 170 -9.45 -2.95 -15.59
CA ARG A 170 -8.73 -3.52 -16.75
C ARG A 170 -9.11 -4.97 -17.08
N TYR A 171 -9.31 -5.82 -16.08
CA TYR A 171 -9.55 -7.26 -16.25
C TYR A 171 -10.95 -7.71 -15.80
N GLY A 172 -11.77 -6.78 -15.28
CA GLY A 172 -13.14 -7.06 -14.84
C GLY A 172 -13.26 -7.72 -13.47
N HIS A 173 -12.16 -8.05 -12.80
CA HIS A 173 -12.15 -8.61 -11.44
C HIS A 173 -11.07 -7.91 -10.60
N ALA A 174 -11.37 -7.68 -9.33
CA ALA A 174 -10.47 -6.99 -8.41
C ALA A 174 -9.46 -8.00 -7.83
N ALA A 175 -8.18 -7.74 -7.99
CA ALA A 175 -7.09 -8.52 -7.41
C ALA A 175 -5.93 -7.60 -6.98
N SER A 176 -5.16 -8.02 -5.98
CA SER A 176 -3.95 -7.31 -5.57
C SER A 176 -2.86 -8.29 -5.20
N ARG A 177 -1.77 -8.26 -5.98
CA ARG A 177 -0.58 -9.04 -5.71
C ARG A 177 0.15 -8.51 -4.47
N GLN A 178 0.05 -7.21 -4.17
CA GLN A 178 0.58 -6.65 -2.93
C GLN A 178 -0.06 -7.31 -1.70
N THR A 179 -1.40 -7.43 -1.69
CA THR A 179 -2.12 -8.14 -0.63
C THR A 179 -1.70 -9.60 -0.57
N GLU A 180 -1.66 -10.31 -1.70
CA GLU A 180 -1.27 -11.73 -1.72
C GLU A 180 0.12 -11.95 -1.13
N LYS A 181 1.13 -11.18 -1.56
CA LYS A 181 2.49 -11.26 -1.03
C LYS A 181 2.55 -10.95 0.46
N PHE A 182 1.82 -9.94 0.93
CA PHE A 182 1.74 -9.60 2.35
C PHE A 182 1.14 -10.75 3.16
N CYS A 183 0.05 -11.34 2.67
CA CYS A 183 -0.59 -12.50 3.31
C CYS A 183 0.33 -13.73 3.33
N GLU A 184 1.06 -14.01 2.24
CA GLU A 184 2.04 -15.11 2.21
C GLU A 184 3.23 -14.85 3.15
N CYS A 185 3.74 -13.63 3.22
CA CYS A 185 4.75 -13.23 4.18
C CYS A 185 4.26 -13.42 5.62
N LEU A 186 3.04 -12.95 5.93
CA LEU A 186 2.43 -13.15 7.25
C LEU A 186 2.28 -14.64 7.58
N LYS A 187 1.79 -15.47 6.65
CA LYS A 187 1.70 -16.92 6.84
C LYS A 187 3.08 -17.53 7.12
N SER A 188 4.10 -17.11 6.37
CA SER A 188 5.47 -17.56 6.57
C SER A 188 6.01 -17.18 7.94
N ILE A 189 5.73 -15.97 8.42
CA ILE A 189 6.12 -15.50 9.76
C ILE A 189 5.40 -16.29 10.85
N ILE A 190 4.08 -16.48 10.71
CA ILE A 190 3.26 -17.22 11.67
C ILE A 190 3.75 -18.67 11.80
N ARG A 191 4.13 -19.30 10.69
CA ARG A 191 4.62 -20.67 10.65
C ARG A 191 6.07 -20.82 11.13
N ASP A 192 6.85 -19.74 11.13
CA ASP A 192 8.23 -19.78 11.60
C ASP A 192 8.26 -19.86 13.13
N GLN A 193 8.76 -20.97 13.68
CA GLN A 193 8.92 -21.18 15.12
C GLN A 193 9.83 -20.13 15.79
N ARG A 194 10.69 -19.45 15.02
CA ARG A 194 11.50 -18.32 15.55
C ARG A 194 10.60 -17.14 15.96
N SER A 195 9.44 -16.96 15.33
CA SER A 195 8.49 -15.91 15.68
C SER A 195 7.94 -16.08 17.10
N VAL A 196 7.76 -17.31 17.57
CA VAL A 196 7.35 -17.65 18.94
C VAL A 196 8.39 -17.15 19.95
N ILE A 197 9.67 -17.41 19.69
CA ILE A 197 10.78 -16.99 20.56
C ILE A 197 10.88 -15.46 20.60
N VAL A 198 10.86 -14.81 19.42
CA VAL A 198 10.97 -13.35 19.31
C VAL A 198 9.80 -12.65 20.02
N THR A 199 8.56 -13.14 19.84
CA THR A 199 7.39 -12.56 20.50
C THR A 199 7.39 -12.80 22.01
N GLY A 200 7.88 -13.96 22.48
CA GLY A 200 8.11 -14.21 23.90
C GLY A 200 9.12 -13.25 24.52
N LEU A 201 10.26 -13.04 23.86
CA LEU A 201 11.29 -12.09 24.30
C LEU A 201 10.78 -10.64 24.33
N LEU A 202 10.06 -10.21 23.27
CA LEU A 202 9.43 -8.89 23.22
C LEU A 202 8.41 -8.69 24.35
N GLY A 203 7.64 -9.73 24.67
CA GLY A 203 6.70 -9.72 25.78
C GLY A 203 7.41 -9.56 27.14
N ILE A 204 8.51 -10.29 27.37
CA ILE A 204 9.33 -10.14 28.58
C ILE A 204 9.91 -8.73 28.69
N ILE A 205 10.46 -8.18 27.60
CA ILE A 205 10.98 -6.80 27.56
C ILE A 205 9.87 -5.78 27.87
N SER A 206 8.67 -6.00 27.35
CA SER A 206 7.49 -5.17 27.62
C SER A 206 7.11 -5.19 29.11
N ILE A 207 7.10 -6.38 29.73
CA ILE A 207 6.84 -6.53 31.17
C ILE A 207 7.91 -5.82 32.01
N ILE A 208 9.19 -5.93 31.65
CA ILE A 208 10.28 -5.24 32.35
C ILE A 208 10.14 -3.72 32.23
N SER A 209 9.74 -3.22 31.05
CA SER A 209 9.69 -1.78 30.76
C SER A 209 8.46 -1.09 31.34
N PHE A 210 7.30 -1.76 31.34
CA PHE A 210 6.01 -1.18 31.70
C PHE A 210 5.39 -1.79 32.97
N GLY A 211 6.05 -2.79 33.57
CA GLY A 211 5.57 -3.50 34.74
C GLY A 211 4.62 -4.65 34.42
N MET A 212 4.38 -5.49 35.43
CA MET A 212 3.40 -6.59 35.33
C MET A 212 1.98 -6.03 35.46
N ALA A 213 1.29 -5.91 34.33
CA ALA A 213 -0.11 -5.57 34.24
C ALA A 213 -0.81 -6.52 33.27
N ALA A 214 -2.12 -6.70 33.40
CA ALA A 214 -2.88 -7.57 32.49
C ALA A 214 -2.67 -7.20 31.01
N SER A 215 -2.51 -5.91 30.70
CA SER A 215 -2.23 -5.39 29.36
C SER A 215 -0.85 -5.78 28.80
N THR A 216 0.12 -6.15 29.65
CA THR A 216 1.47 -6.57 29.23
C THR A 216 1.65 -8.07 29.37
N THR A 217 1.11 -8.69 30.42
CA THR A 217 1.25 -10.14 30.67
C THR A 217 0.37 -10.98 29.76
N LEU A 218 -0.88 -10.58 29.50
CA LEU A 218 -1.78 -11.36 28.62
C LEU A 218 -1.24 -11.46 27.19
N PRO A 219 -0.81 -10.37 26.50
CA PRO A 219 -0.23 -10.49 25.17
C PRO A 219 1.06 -11.31 25.15
N THR A 220 1.88 -11.20 26.20
CA THR A 220 3.16 -11.94 26.34
C THR A 220 2.96 -13.45 26.35
N ILE A 221 1.82 -13.93 26.86
CA ILE A 221 1.51 -15.37 26.90
C ILE A 221 0.67 -15.77 25.67
N LEU A 222 -0.37 -15.00 25.35
CA LEU A 222 -1.33 -15.36 24.30
C LEU A 222 -0.71 -15.29 22.91
N ILE A 223 0.10 -14.27 22.59
CA ILE A 223 0.67 -14.13 21.25
C ILE A 223 1.61 -15.29 20.91
N PRO A 224 2.65 -15.61 21.72
CA PRO A 224 3.52 -16.75 21.43
C PRO A 224 2.75 -18.08 21.43
N PHE A 225 1.79 -18.26 22.34
CA PHE A 225 0.96 -19.48 22.38
C PHE A 225 0.14 -19.65 21.09
N THR A 226 -0.50 -18.58 20.59
CA THR A 226 -1.26 -18.63 19.33
C THR A 226 -0.37 -18.89 18.12
N LEU A 227 0.84 -18.32 18.09
CA LEU A 227 1.83 -18.58 17.03
C LEU A 227 2.32 -20.02 17.08
N TRP A 228 2.61 -20.56 18.27
CA TRP A 228 3.03 -21.95 18.46
C TRP A 228 1.95 -22.94 18.03
N MET A 229 0.68 -22.65 18.32
CA MET A 229 -0.45 -23.46 17.89
C MET A 229 -0.73 -23.38 16.38
N ALA A 230 -0.29 -22.30 15.72
CA ALA A 230 -0.56 -22.05 14.31
C ALA A 230 0.56 -22.55 13.36
N GLY A 231 1.76 -22.80 13.88
CA GLY A 231 2.93 -23.28 13.11
C GLY A 231 3.11 -24.79 13.15
#